data_AF-K2EFZ5-F1
#
_entry.id   AF-K2EFZ5-F1
#
_cell.length_a   1.000
_cell.length_b   1.000
_cell.length_c   1.000
_cell.angle_alpha   90.00
_cell.angle_beta   90.00
_cell.angle_gamma   90.00
#
_symmetry.space_group_name_H-M   'P 1'
#
loop_
_entity.id
_entity.type
_entity.pdbx_description
1 polymer ?
#
loop_
_entity_poly.entity_id
_entity_poly.type
_entity_poly.pdbx_seq_one_letter_code
_entity_poly.pdbx_strand_id
1 'polypeptide(L)' 'MLDVDADPLLESRYDELVPVLLHGENELCHYFLDEPKTREYLAKIR' A
#
# COMPACT_ATOMS: atom_id res chain seq x y z
N MET A 1 -7.00 -7.35 1.46
CA MET A 1 -6.84 -6.43 2.59
C MET A 1 -6.18 -7.23 3.69
N LEU A 2 -5.11 -6.72 4.25
CA LEU A 2 -4.40 -7.33 5.37
C LEU A 2 -4.52 -6.37 6.55
N ASP A 3 -4.70 -6.93 7.75
CA ASP A 3 -4.76 -6.16 8.97
C ASP A 3 -3.33 -5.92 9.46
N VAL A 4 -2.94 -4.66 9.58
CA VAL A 4 -1.59 -4.25 9.97
C VAL A 4 -1.34 -4.57 11.44
N ASP A 5 -2.36 -4.43 12.28
CA ASP A 5 -2.27 -4.68 13.73
C ASP A 5 -2.14 -6.18 14.06
N ALA A 6 -2.45 -7.05 13.10
CA ALA A 6 -2.37 -8.50 13.27
C ALA A 6 -0.97 -9.08 13.01
N ASP A 7 -0.06 -8.33 12.38
CA ASP A 7 1.30 -8.75 12.07
C ASP A 7 2.31 -7.74 12.65
N PRO A 8 3.09 -8.10 13.69
CA PRO A 8 4.05 -7.21 14.32
C PRO A 8 5.08 -6.60 13.36
N LEU A 9 5.40 -7.29 12.25
CA LEU A 9 6.31 -6.74 11.24
C LEU A 9 5.65 -5.67 10.38
N LEU A 10 4.34 -5.80 10.13
CA LEU A 10 3.57 -4.79 9.41
C LEU A 10 3.22 -3.62 10.31
N GLU A 11 2.79 -3.88 11.55
CA GLU A 11 2.56 -2.86 12.58
C GLU A 11 3.81 -2.00 12.76
N SER A 12 4.98 -2.61 12.97
CA SER A 12 6.24 -1.87 13.11
C SER A 12 6.65 -1.09 11.86
N ARG A 13 6.17 -1.47 10.67
CA ARG A 13 6.57 -0.84 9.40
C ARG A 13 5.62 0.27 8.98
N TYR A 14 4.33 0.06 9.19
CA TYR A 14 3.27 0.91 8.67
C TYR A 14 2.53 1.66 9.76
N ASP A 15 2.33 1.09 10.94
CA ASP A 15 1.70 1.77 12.09
C ASP A 15 0.48 2.59 11.65
N GLU A 16 0.44 3.90 11.93
CA GLU A 16 -0.66 4.78 11.52
C GLU A 16 -0.70 5.14 10.02
N LEU A 17 0.28 4.76 9.19
CA LEU A 17 0.34 5.08 7.74
C LEU A 17 -0.77 4.42 6.90
N VAL A 18 -1.59 3.58 7.54
CA VAL A 18 -2.73 2.92 6.93
C VAL A 18 -3.79 3.93 6.44
N PRO A 19 -4.53 3.62 5.35
CA PRO A 19 -4.36 2.47 4.47
C PRO A 19 -3.14 2.60 3.54
N VAL A 20 -2.41 1.48 3.35
CA VAL A 20 -1.25 1.38 2.44
C VAL A 20 -1.53 0.39 1.31
N LEU A 21 -1.12 0.71 0.09
CA LEU A 21 -1.18 -0.19 -1.06
C LEU A 21 0.23 -0.45 -1.60
N LEU A 22 0.59 -1.72 -1.76
CA LEU A 22 1.91 -2.15 -2.22
C LEU A 22 1.79 -3.06 -3.44
N HIS A 23 2.80 -3.00 -4.31
CA HIS A 23 3.08 -4.01 -5.32
C HIS A 23 4.53 -4.51 -5.17
N GLY A 24 4.70 -5.64 -4.47
CA GLY A 24 6.01 -6.11 -4.03
C GLY A 24 6.64 -5.13 -3.05
N GLU A 25 7.79 -4.59 -3.40
CA GLU A 25 8.50 -3.57 -2.61
C GLU A 25 8.08 -2.13 -2.98
N ASN A 26 7.23 -1.95 -3.99
CA ASN A 26 6.79 -0.61 -4.41
C ASN A 26 5.54 -0.18 -3.64
N GLU A 27 5.66 0.91 -2.88
CA GLU A 27 4.50 1.58 -2.27
C GLU A 27 3.80 2.47 -3.28
N LEU A 28 2.50 2.23 -3.45
CA LEU A 28 1.64 2.96 -4.39
C LEU A 28 0.87 4.08 -3.70
N CYS A 29 0.49 3.89 -2.43
CA CYS A 29 -0.11 4.93 -1.61
C CYS A 29 0.00 4.67 -0.12
N HIS A 30 -0.10 5.73 0.67
CA HIS A 30 -0.36 5.77 2.11
C HIS A 30 -1.41 6.87 2.40
N TYR A 31 -2.32 6.68 3.36
CA TYR A 31 -3.44 7.58 3.69
C TYR A 31 -4.47 7.89 2.59
N PHE A 32 -4.03 8.29 1.39
CA PHE A 32 -4.84 8.69 0.26
C PHE A 32 -4.38 7.97 -1.01
N LEU A 33 -5.33 7.43 -1.76
CA LEU A 33 -5.09 6.77 -3.04
C LEU A 33 -5.19 7.78 -4.19
N ASP A 34 -4.08 7.99 -4.90
CA ASP A 34 -4.10 8.63 -6.23
C ASP A 34 -4.58 7.61 -7.27
N GLU A 35 -5.90 7.58 -7.49
CA GLU A 35 -6.53 6.61 -8.40
C GLU A 35 -5.97 6.71 -9.84
N PRO A 36 -5.86 7.89 -10.48
CA PRO A 36 -5.28 8.00 -11.82
C PRO A 36 -3.86 7.42 -11.92
N LYS A 37 -2.97 7.79 -11.00
CA LYS A 37 -1.58 7.32 -11.00
C LYS A 37 -1.48 5.82 -10.72
N THR A 38 -2.30 5.33 -9.80
CA THR A 38 -2.36 3.90 -9.47
C THR A 38 -2.83 3.10 -10.68
N ARG A 39 -3.87 3.54 -11.38
CA ARG A 39 -4.36 2.86 -12.59
C ARG A 39 -3.30 2.85 -13.70
N GLU A 40 -2.58 3.95 -13.89
CA GLU A 40 -1.48 4.02 -14.85
C GLU A 40 -0.36 3.03 -14.51
N TYR A 41 0.02 2.94 -13.23
CA TYR A 41 1.01 1.95 -12.76
C TYR A 41 0.52 0.52 -13.00
N LEU A 42 -0.72 0.20 -12.61
CA LEU A 42 -1.29 -1.14 -12.79
C LEU A 42 -1.35 -1.55 -14.27
N ALA A 43 -1.61 -0.62 -15.18
CA ALA A 43 -1.60 -0.88 -16.62
C ALA A 43 -0.20 -1.25 -17.17
N LYS A 44 0.87 -0.82 -16.49
CA LYS A 44 2.27 -1.07 -16.90
C LYS A 44 2.83 -2.41 -16.41
N ILE A 45 2.25 -2.99 -15.36
CA ILE A 45 2.75 -4.23 -14.72
C ILE A 45 1.99 -5.50 -15.16
N ARG A 46 1.28 -5.43 -16.29
CA ARG A 46 0.44 -6.52 -16.81
C ARG A 46 1.24 -7.73 -17.29
#